data_AF-A0A7Z9IXI6-F1
#
_entry.id   AF-A0A7Z9IXI6-F1
#
_cell.length_a   1.000
_cell.length_b   1.000
_cell.length_c   1.000
_cell.angle_alpha   90.00
_cell.angle_beta   90.00
_cell.angle_gamma   90.00
#
_symmetry.space_group_name_H-M   'P 1'
#
loop_
_entity.id
_entity.type
_entity.pdbx_description
1 polymer ?
#
loop_
_entity_poly.entity_id
_entity_poly.type
_entity_poly.pdbx_seq_one_letter_code
_entity_poly.pdbx_strand_id
1 'polypeptide(L)' 'MPELPEVETVCRALSPVLEGAILQDVVIRQFSLRFPVPPNFHEKLVSRRIVKVQRRAKY' A
#
# COMPACT_ATOMS: atom_id res chain seq x y z
N MET A 1 -13.90 5.46 11.07
CA MET A 1 -13.54 5.04 9.70
C MET A 1 -13.06 6.29 8.99
N PRO A 2 -11.90 6.29 8.32
CA PRO A 2 -11.42 7.48 7.61
C PRO A 2 -12.41 7.88 6.50
N GLU A 3 -12.63 9.17 6.32
CA GLU A 3 -13.42 9.72 5.23
C GLU A 3 -12.51 10.17 4.08
N LEU A 4 -13.10 10.71 3.00
CA LEU A 4 -12.34 11.11 1.81
C LEU A 4 -11.19 12.09 2.11
N PRO A 5 -11.37 13.14 2.96
CA PRO A 5 -10.29 14.08 3.26
C PRO A 5 -9.09 13.43 3.97
N GLU A 6 -9.34 12.49 4.88
CA GLU A 6 -8.29 11.80 5.61
C GLU A 6 -7.50 10.86 4.69
N VAL A 7 -8.18 10.12 3.81
CA VAL A 7 -7.50 9.26 2.82
C VAL A 7 -6.66 10.10 1.85
N GLU A 8 -7.17 11.25 1.39
CA GLU A 8 -6.40 12.17 0.53
C GLU A 8 -5.16 12.73 1.25
N THR A 9 -5.28 13.05 2.53
CA THR A 9 -4.17 13.54 3.35
C THR A 9 -3.06 12.49 3.44
N VAL A 10 -3.41 11.23 3.70
CA VAL A 10 -2.44 10.12 3.74
C VAL A 10 -1.82 9.88 2.36
N CYS A 11 -2.62 9.89 1.29
CA CYS A 11 -2.13 9.72 -0.08
C CYS A 11 -1.06 10.77 -0.43
N ARG A 12 -1.31 12.06 -0.13
CA ARG A 12 -0.37 13.15 -0.38
C ARG A 12 0.91 13.06 0.45
N ALA A 13 0.79 12.61 1.70
CA ALA A 13 1.94 12.45 2.58
C ALA A 13 2.86 11.28 2.13
N LEU A 14 2.26 10.19 1.64
CA LEU A 14 3.00 8.98 1.24
C LEU A 14 3.60 9.04 -0.17
N SER A 15 2.92 9.70 -1.12
CA SER A 15 3.36 9.78 -2.52
C SER A 15 4.84 10.20 -2.68
N PRO A 16 5.34 11.32 -2.10
CA PRO A 16 6.71 11.76 -2.32
C PRO A 16 7.79 10.86 -1.67
N VAL A 17 7.43 10.05 -0.67
CA VAL A 17 8.38 9.15 0.01
C VAL A 17 8.36 7.73 -0.56
N LEU A 18 7.26 7.32 -1.19
CA LEU A 18 7.10 5.97 -1.73
C LEU A 18 7.32 5.89 -3.24
N GLU A 19 6.90 6.87 -4.03
CA GLU A 19 7.00 6.80 -5.49
C GLU A 19 8.47 6.73 -5.94
N GLY A 20 8.77 5.77 -6.82
CA GLY A 20 10.12 5.44 -7.27
C GLY A 20 10.88 4.47 -6.36
N ALA A 21 10.45 4.29 -5.11
CA ALA A 21 11.09 3.37 -4.17
C ALA A 21 10.92 1.90 -4.57
N ILE A 22 11.88 1.06 -4.18
CA ILE A 22 11.86 -0.38 -4.38
C ILE A 22 11.56 -1.06 -3.04
N LEU A 23 10.58 -1.96 -3.04
CA LEU A 23 10.23 -2.78 -1.88
C LEU A 23 11.33 -3.83 -1.65
N GLN A 24 12.22 -3.59 -0.67
CA GLN A 24 13.30 -4.53 -0.36
C GLN A 24 12.79 -5.82 0.28
N ASP A 25 11.76 -5.72 1.12
CA ASP A 25 11.13 -6.87 1.78
C ASP A 25 9.66 -6.55 2.17
N VAL A 26 8.83 -7.57 2.36
CA VAL A 26 7.39 -7.43 2.66
C VAL A 26 6.95 -8.41 3.76
N VAL A 27 6.97 -7.98 5.02
CA VAL A 27 6.61 -8.84 6.15
C VAL A 27 5.12 -8.74 6.49
N ILE A 28 4.38 -9.84 6.40
CA ILE A 28 2.97 -9.92 6.78
C ILE A 28 2.86 -10.53 8.17
N ARG A 29 2.37 -9.76 9.14
CA ARG A 29 2.20 -10.21 10.54
C ARG A 29 0.76 -10.57 10.90
N GLN A 30 -0.20 -10.14 10.07
CA GLN A 30 -1.62 -10.42 10.24
C GLN A 30 -2.24 -10.76 8.90
N PHE A 31 -2.76 -11.98 8.77
CA PHE A 31 -3.35 -12.50 7.53
C PHE A 31 -4.88 -12.37 7.50
N SER A 32 -5.53 -12.17 8.66
CA SER A 32 -6.99 -12.09 8.77
C SER A 32 -7.50 -10.64 8.65
N LEU A 33 -7.33 -10.04 7.47
CA LEU A 33 -7.96 -8.75 7.12
C LEU A 33 -9.37 -8.97 6.54
N ARG A 34 -10.13 -7.88 6.31
CA ARG A 34 -11.47 -7.93 5.68
C ARG A 34 -11.49 -8.79 4.41
N PHE A 35 -10.43 -8.67 3.60
CA PHE A 35 -10.15 -9.59 2.50
C PHE A 35 -8.89 -10.38 2.84
N PRO A 36 -8.87 -11.70 2.60
CA PRO A 36 -7.73 -12.54 2.92
C PRO A 36 -6.49 -12.11 2.12
N VAL A 37 -5.35 -12.07 2.79
CA VAL A 37 -4.05 -11.82 2.15
C VAL A 37 -3.67 -13.07 1.34
N PRO A 38 -3.33 -12.95 0.03
CA PRO A 38 -2.93 -14.09 -0.78
C PRO A 38 -1.69 -14.81 -0.19
N PRO A 39 -1.59 -16.14 -0.31
CA PRO A 39 -0.45 -16.90 0.22
C PRO A 39 0.91 -16.44 -0.34
N ASN A 40 0.94 -16.02 -1.61
CA ASN A 40 2.13 -15.56 -2.32
C ASN A 40 2.27 -14.03 -2.39
N PHE A 41 1.72 -13.31 -1.40
CA PHE A 41 1.73 -11.85 -1.42
C PHE A 41 3.14 -11.25 -1.30
N HIS A 42 4.02 -11.86 -0.49
CA HIS A 42 5.43 -11.46 -0.38
C HIS A 42 6.14 -11.55 -1.74
N GLU A 43 6.13 -12.73 -2.36
CA GLU A 43 6.80 -13.01 -3.64
C GLU A 43 6.32 -12.09 -4.77
N LYS A 44 5.04 -11.70 -4.74
CA LYS A 44 4.46 -10.79 -5.74
C LYS A 44 5.00 -9.37 -5.65
N LEU A 45 5.35 -8.91 -4.44
CA LEU A 45 5.64 -7.52 -4.14
C LEU A 45 7.13 -7.23 -3.89
N VAL A 46 7.89 -8.19 -3.40
CA VAL A 46 9.33 -7.99 -3.16
C VAL A 46 10.05 -7.59 -4.46
N SER A 47 11.01 -6.69 -4.35
CA SER A 47 11.76 -6.09 -5.46
C SER A 47 10.93 -5.32 -6.50
N ARG A 48 9.63 -5.06 -6.24
CA ARG A 48 8.81 -4.20 -7.10
C ARG A 48 9.06 -2.73 -6.79
N ARG A 49 8.99 -1.90 -7.84
CA ARG A 49 9.01 -0.43 -7.72
C ARG A 49 7.59 0.10 -7.54
N ILE A 50 7.40 1.02 -6.62
CA ILE A 50 6.16 1.78 -6.48
C ILE A 50 6.15 2.85 -7.59
N VAL A 51 5.21 2.76 -8.53
CA VAL A 51 5.12 3.70 -9.66
C VAL A 51 4.32 4.94 -9.28
N LYS A 52 3.25 4.77 -8.52
CA LYS A 52 2.34 5.86 -8.15
C LYS A 52 1.53 5.50 -6.91
N VAL A 53 1.21 6.50 -6.10
CA VAL A 53 0.24 6.42 -5.01
C VAL A 53 -0.95 7.30 -5.40
N GLN A 54 -2.13 6.70 -5.53
CA GLN A 54 -3.34 7.40 -5.94
C GLN A 54 -4.52 6.93 -5.11
N ARG A 55 -5.51 7.81 -4.99
CA ARG A 55 -6.78 7.51 -4.32
C ARG A 55 -7.92 7.39 -5.32
N ARG A 56 -8.85 6.46 -5.08
CA ARG A 56 -10.17 6.40 -5.72
C ARG A 56 -11.25 6.24 -4.66
N ALA A 57 -12.06 7.28 -4.45
CA ALA A 57 -12.97 7.34 -3.29
C ALA A 57 -12.19 7.12 -1.97
N LYS A 58 -12.51 6.10 -1.17
CA LYS A 58 -11.82 5.78 0.09
C LYS A 58 -10.77 4.65 -0.05
N TYR A 59 -10.35 4.36 -1.29
CA TYR A 59 -9.28 3.40 -1.62
C TYR A 59 -8.01 4.14 -1.98
#